data_AF-A0A382TZW9-F1
#
_entry.id   AF-A0A382TZW9-F1
#
_cell.length_a   1.000
_cell.length_b   1.000
_cell.length_c   1.000
_cell.angle_alpha   90.00
_cell.angle_beta   90.00
_cell.angle_gamma   90.00
#
_symmetry.space_group_name_H-M   'P 1'
#
loop_
_entity.id
_entity.type
_entity.pdbx_description
1 polymer ?
#
loop_
_entity_poly.entity_id
_entity_poly.type
_entity_poly.pdbx_seq_one_letter_code
_entity_poly.pdbx_strand_id
1 'polypeptide(L)' 'MLKKQLTDGLITAIKSKDKESINAIRLILAAIKDKEIALRSEDKNKEISEEIIFRILKNMIKQR' A
#
# COMPACT_ATOMS: atom_id res chain seq x y z
N MET A 1 -4.68 10.20 -2.86
CA MET A 1 -4.57 9.81 -4.28
C MET A 1 -3.68 8.59 -4.50
N LEU A 2 -2.58 8.43 -3.76
CA LEU A 2 -1.61 7.35 -3.98
C LEU A 2 -2.15 5.91 -3.79
N LYS A 3 -2.97 5.68 -2.75
CA LYS A 3 -3.64 4.37 -2.52
C LYS A 3 -4.54 3.95 -3.69
N LYS A 4 -5.22 4.94 -4.31
CA LYS A 4 -6.07 4.73 -5.48
C LYS A 4 -5.23 4.29 -6.68
N GLN A 5 -4.11 4.98 -6.94
CA GLN A 5 -3.18 4.61 -8.02
C GLN A 5 -2.62 3.18 -7.85
N LEU A 6 -2.30 2.77 -6.62
CA LEU A 6 -1.87 1.39 -6.34
C LEU A 6 -2.98 0.37 -6.63
N THR A 7 -4.23 0.71 -6.29
CA THR A 7 -5.39 -0.15 -6.56
C THR A 7 -5.65 -0.28 -8.07
N ASP A 8 -5.58 0.84 -8.80
CA ASP A 8 -5.74 0.87 -10.27
C ASP A 8 -4.58 0.12 -10.96
N GLY A 9 -3.35 0.27 -10.44
CA GLY A 9 -2.18 -0.48 -10.87
C GLY A 9 -2.34 -1.98 -10.65
N LEU A 10 -2.92 -2.41 -9.52
CA LEU A 10 -3.21 -3.82 -9.27
C LEU A 10 -4.18 -4.39 -10.32
N ILE A 11 -5.26 -3.67 -10.64
CA ILE A 11 -6.22 -4.10 -11.66
C ILE A 11 -5.52 -4.25 -13.01
N THR A 12 -4.64 -3.32 -13.36
CA THR A 12 -3.86 -3.35 -14.60
C THR A 12 -2.88 -4.52 -14.64
N ALA A 13 -2.18 -4.80 -13.54
CA ALA A 13 -1.28 -5.93 -13.39
C ALA A 13 -2.02 -7.28 -13.50
N ILE A 14 -3.22 -7.38 -12.92
CA ILE A 14 -4.09 -8.57 -13.03
C ILE A 14 -4.51 -8.78 -14.49
N LYS A 15 -4.96 -7.72 -15.18
CA LYS A 15 -5.37 -7.81 -16.59
C LYS A 15 -4.22 -8.24 -17.51
N SER A 16 -3.01 -7.75 -17.25
CA SER A 16 -1.79 -8.11 -18.00
C SER A 16 -1.15 -9.44 -17.58
N LYS A 17 -1.67 -10.08 -16.51
CA LYS A 17 -1.10 -11.31 -15.90
C LYS A 17 0.35 -11.16 -15.44
N ASP A 18 0.77 -9.93 -15.12
CA ASP A 18 2.10 -9.64 -14.57
C ASP A 18 2.17 -10.08 -13.10
N LYS A 19 2.63 -11.31 -12.88
CA LYS A 19 2.70 -11.93 -11.55
C LYS A 19 3.63 -11.19 -10.60
N GLU A 20 4.73 -10.60 -11.09
CA GLU A 20 5.69 -9.89 -10.26
C GLU A 20 5.07 -8.59 -9.73
N SER A 21 4.46 -7.80 -10.62
CA SER A 21 3.76 -6.57 -10.24
C SER A 21 2.57 -6.85 -9.33
N ILE A 22 1.79 -7.91 -9.59
CA ILE A 22 0.68 -8.32 -8.72
C ILE A 22 1.18 -8.58 -7.30
N ASN A 23 2.25 -9.36 -7.15
CA ASN A 23 2.80 -9.71 -5.84
C ASN A 23 3.34 -8.48 -5.11
N ALA A 24 4.09 -7.63 -5.81
CA ALA A 24 4.64 -6.40 -5.24
C ALA A 24 3.55 -5.43 -4.77
N ILE A 25 2.55 -5.15 -5.62
CA ILE A 25 1.47 -4.22 -5.29
C ILE A 25 0.61 -4.77 -4.14
N ARG A 26 0.35 -6.08 -4.09
CA ARG A 26 -0.37 -6.71 -2.96
C ARG A 26 0.38 -6.56 -1.64
N LEU A 27 1.70 -6.74 -1.63
CA LEU A 27 2.51 -6.53 -0.43
C LEU A 27 2.45 -5.07 0.06
N ILE A 28 2.53 -4.11 -0.87
CA ILE A 28 2.42 -2.69 -0.54
C ILE A 28 1.05 -2.37 0.07
N LEU A 29 -0.04 -2.83 -0.57
CA LEU A 29 -1.39 -2.60 -0.09
C LEU A 29 -1.65 -3.26 1.28
N ALA A 30 -1.07 -4.43 1.54
CA ALA A 30 -1.12 -5.08 2.84
C ALA A 30 -0.43 -4.24 3.92
N ALA A 31 0.80 -3.77 3.68
CA ALA A 31 1.53 -2.94 4.64
C ALA A 31 0.82 -1.60 4.93
N ILE A 32 0.19 -0.99 3.92
CA ILE A 32 -0.66 0.20 4.10
C ILE A 32 -1.84 -0.12 5.02
N LYS A 33 -2.53 -1.22 4.76
CA LYS A 33 -3.71 -1.63 5.55
C LYS A 33 -3.34 -1.96 6.99
N ASP A 34 -2.21 -2.63 7.22
CA ASP A 34 -1.71 -2.90 8.57
C ASP A 34 -1.43 -1.60 9.33
N LYS A 35 -0.87 -0.59 8.64
CA LYS A 35 -0.64 0.72 9.26
C LYS A 35 -1.94 1.48 9.52
N GLU A 36 -2.93 1.40 8.63
CA GLU A 36 -4.28 1.94 8.85
C GLU A 36 -4.92 1.32 10.08
N ILE A 37 -4.82 -0.01 10.24
CA ILE A 37 -5.35 -0.73 11.41
C ILE A 37 -4.64 -0.24 12.68
N ALA A 38 -3.31 -0.14 12.66
CA ALA A 38 -2.53 0.33 13.81
C ALA A 38 -2.87 1.78 14.20
N LEU A 39 -3.08 2.69 13.24
CA LEU A 39 -3.46 4.08 13.49
C LEU A 39 -4.89 4.21 14.02
N ARG A 40 -5.78 3.30 13.61
CA ARG A 40 -7.19 3.29 14.06
C ARG A 40 -7.33 3.00 15.55
N SER A 41 -6.34 2.32 16.14
CA SER A 41 -6.27 2.07 17.58
C SER A 41 -5.96 3.33 18.40
N GLU A 42 -5.36 4.36 17.81
CA GLU A 42 -4.93 5.57 18.50
C GLU A 42 -5.89 6.76 18.28
N ASP A 43 -6.56 6.84 17.12
CA ASP A 43 -7.44 7.96 16.81
C ASP A 43 -8.53 7.51 15.81
N LYS A 44 -9.79 7.53 16.23
CA LYS A 44 -10.93 7.03 15.43
C LYS A 44 -11.03 7.82 14.11
N ASN A 45 -10.79 7.14 12.99
CA ASN A 45 -11.03 7.57 11.60
C ASN A 45 -10.05 8.57 10.96
N LYS A 46 -8.74 8.50 11.23
CA LYS A 46 -7.78 9.10 10.30
C LYS A 46 -7.55 8.18 9.10
N GLU A 47 -7.94 8.66 7.90
CA GLU A 47 -7.37 8.15 6.65
C GLU A 47 -5.84 8.29 6.71
N ILE A 48 -5.13 7.30 6.19
CA ILE A 48 -3.67 7.34 6.14
C ILE A 48 -3.21 8.45 5.20
N SER A 49 -2.39 9.37 5.70
CA SER A 49 -1.79 10.42 4.87
C SER A 49 -0.78 9.84 3.87
N GLU A 50 -0.62 10.50 2.72
CA GLU A 50 0.34 10.09 1.69
C GLU A 50 1.78 10.07 2.21
N GLU A 51 2.14 10.94 3.15
CA GLU A 51 3.46 10.94 3.81
C GLU A 51 3.74 9.62 4.53
N ILE A 52 2.72 9.04 5.17
CA ILE A 52 2.84 7.76 5.87
C ILE A 52 3.00 6.64 4.84
N ILE A 53 2.26 6.68 3.72
CA ILE A 53 2.42 5.73 2.62
C ILE A 53 3.86 5.78 2.07
N PHE A 54 4.41 6.98 1.83
CA PHE A 54 5.81 7.12 1.40
C PHE A 54 6.80 6.52 2.39
N ARG A 55 6.57 6.72 3.70
CA ARG A 55 7.43 6.13 4.74
C ARG A 55 7.35 4.60 4.74
N ILE A 56 6.18 4.01 4.52
CA ILE A 56 6.01 2.56 4.39
C ILE A 56 6.82 2.06 3.18
N LEU A 57 6.66 2.69 2.01
CA LEU A 57 7.39 2.31 0.79
C LEU A 57 8.91 2.38 0.99
N LYS A 58 9.41 3.47 1.61
CA LYS A 58 10.84 3.63 1.91
C LYS A 58 11.36 2.54 2.85
N ASN A 59 10.56 2.12 3.84
CA ASN A 59 10.92 1.04 4.75
C ASN A 59 10.93 -0.32 4.03
N MET A 60 9.96 -0.60 3.17
CA MET A 60 9.93 -1.84 2.38
C MET A 60 11.15 -1.97 1.45
N ILE A 61 11.61 -0.86 0.87
CA ILE A 61 12.84 -0.84 0.04
C ILE A 61 14.07 -1.16 0.90
N LYS A 62 14.17 -0.63 2.12
CA LYS A 62 15.29 -0.91 3.03
C LYS A 62 15.33 -2.35 3.55
N GLN A 63 14.22 -3.08 3.50
CA GLN A 63 14.09 -4.45 4.01
C GLN A 63 14.30 -5.54 2.94
N ARG A 64 14.46 -5.15 1.67
CA ARG A 64 14.85 -6.05 0.58
C ARG A 64 16.36 -6.13 0.47
#